data_AF-A0A4Q4KMW5-F1
#
_entry.id   AF-A0A4Q4KMW5-F1
#
_cell.length_a   1.000
_cell.length_b   1.000
_cell.length_c   1.000
_cell.angle_alpha   90.00
_cell.angle_beta   90.00
_cell.angle_gamma   90.00
#
_symmetry.space_group_name_H-M   'P 1'
#
loop_
_entity.id
_entity.type
_entity.pdbx_description
1 polymer ?
#
loop_
_entity_poly.entity_id
_entity_poly.type
_entity_poly.pdbx_seq_one_letter_code
_entity_poly.pdbx_strand_id
1 'polypeptide(L)'
;MSDSAKGPAAGYIYQFELALVELAKMSKDDVLSIERMDDLAIQDEKGHYILTMQAKHSISMTGSTFGSTSVDLWKTLVNWLDKLKKGHIVEGNNFIAITNVKIPLTSIVREFGIEKFEVVVDKIKNIKINQEKKIKENANKEKKSPAIDATLKRIDLVLNDLSNLKIILSKFSFKEKYQLKDDFFDSIQLGSITDDSYKSNLYDNFLGWVVSRSKENWVNENEAQFTKKDFEEKYDHLRKVHPLKKALFRNKKDIPEFLKINLTEIRSDTYIQQIEDIERDIEDKEEIVKDAVMDFILCDIEISHLITSMNTFTKPDYEDFKESCIDIWKKVKRKHAPKDKSHYSDEEQNNIAIKIFDEIMLDVKLDFMNTFDFNNSNKYVQNGTFLKLSNEPKIGWNPSWIKKYTI
;
A
#
# COMPACT_ATOMS: atom_id res chain seq x y z
N MET A 1 -22.32 37.36 4.77
CA MET A 1 -22.59 36.00 4.26
C MET A 1 -21.24 35.32 4.15
N SER A 2 -20.99 34.26 4.92
CA SER A 2 -19.73 33.52 4.85
C SER A 2 -19.92 32.32 3.93
N ASP A 3 -19.90 32.56 2.62
CA ASP A 3 -19.84 31.49 1.62
C ASP A 3 -18.44 30.87 1.62
N SER A 4 -18.14 30.13 2.68
CA SER A 4 -16.94 29.30 2.77
C SER A 4 -17.31 27.89 2.36
N ALA A 5 -17.26 27.62 1.06
CA ALA A 5 -17.42 26.27 0.49
C ALA A 5 -16.35 25.28 1.01
N LYS A 6 -15.28 25.78 1.66
CA LYS A 6 -14.18 24.99 2.22
C LYS A 6 -14.68 23.95 3.23
N GLY A 7 -15.59 24.34 4.13
CA GLY A 7 -16.14 23.45 5.18
C GLY A 7 -16.87 22.24 4.60
N PRO A 8 -17.93 22.46 3.80
CA PRO A 8 -18.62 21.38 3.10
C PRO A 8 -17.71 20.53 2.21
N ALA A 9 -16.82 21.16 1.43
CA ALA A 9 -15.88 20.43 0.57
C ALA A 9 -14.96 19.50 1.36
N ALA A 10 -14.39 19.97 2.47
CA ALA A 10 -13.58 19.13 3.36
C ALA A 10 -14.40 18.00 3.99
N GLY A 11 -15.68 18.25 4.30
CA GLY A 11 -16.62 17.21 4.74
C GLY A 11 -16.79 16.09 3.74
N TYR A 12 -17.03 16.40 2.47
CA TYR A 12 -17.17 15.39 1.43
C TYR A 12 -15.86 14.65 1.15
N ILE A 13 -14.72 15.34 1.11
CA ILE A 13 -13.41 14.69 0.94
C ILE A 13 -13.18 13.66 2.06
N TYR A 14 -13.48 14.03 3.31
CA TYR A 14 -13.32 13.15 4.47
C TYR A 14 -14.15 11.86 4.37
N GLN A 15 -15.32 11.89 3.72
CA GLN A 15 -16.11 10.68 3.47
C GLN A 15 -15.41 9.72 2.49
N PHE A 16 -14.78 10.24 1.43
CA PHE A 16 -14.03 9.40 0.49
C PHE A 16 -12.77 8.80 1.12
N GLU A 17 -12.08 9.56 1.96
CA GLU A 17 -10.94 9.04 2.73
C GLU A 17 -11.38 7.92 3.68
N LEU A 18 -12.53 8.08 4.32
CA LEU A 18 -13.11 7.06 5.19
C LEU A 18 -13.54 5.82 4.39
N ALA A 19 -14.07 6.00 3.19
CA ALA A 19 -14.43 4.90 2.29
C ALA A 19 -13.22 4.03 1.96
N LEU A 20 -12.05 4.63 1.73
CA LEU A 20 -10.82 3.88 1.47
C LEU A 20 -10.42 2.98 2.63
N VAL A 21 -10.43 3.53 3.85
CA VAL A 21 -10.07 2.77 5.06
C VAL A 21 -11.01 1.58 5.23
N GLU A 22 -12.31 1.80 5.08
CA GLU A 22 -13.29 0.73 5.29
C GLU A 22 -13.25 -0.29 4.14
N LEU A 23 -13.06 0.12 2.88
CA LEU A 23 -12.81 -0.82 1.76
C LEU A 23 -11.59 -1.72 1.99
N ALA A 24 -10.52 -1.18 2.59
CA ALA A 24 -9.34 -1.96 2.94
C ALA A 24 -9.62 -3.01 4.03
N LYS A 25 -10.56 -2.74 4.95
CA LYS A 25 -10.91 -3.60 6.10
C LYS A 25 -12.07 -4.57 5.84
N MET A 26 -12.90 -4.28 4.83
CA MET A 26 -14.14 -4.97 4.53
C MET A 26 -13.93 -6.44 4.07
N SER A 27 -14.92 -7.29 4.34
CA SER A 27 -14.94 -8.71 3.92
C SER A 27 -15.19 -8.85 2.42
N LYS A 28 -14.89 -10.02 1.87
CA LYS A 28 -14.94 -10.28 0.42
C LYS A 28 -16.30 -9.98 -0.25
N ASP A 29 -17.38 -10.35 0.42
CA ASP A 29 -18.74 -10.32 -0.15
C ASP A 29 -19.57 -9.11 0.30
N ASP A 30 -18.97 -8.25 1.11
CA ASP A 30 -19.61 -7.01 1.57
C ASP A 30 -19.56 -5.92 0.47
N VAL A 31 -20.50 -4.99 0.53
CA VAL A 31 -20.61 -3.85 -0.40
C VAL A 31 -20.63 -2.54 0.37
N LEU A 32 -19.69 -1.66 0.10
CA LEU A 32 -19.65 -0.31 0.65
C LEU A 32 -20.42 0.65 -0.27
N SER A 33 -21.20 1.54 0.33
CA SER A 33 -21.93 2.61 -0.36
C SER A 33 -21.61 3.98 0.26
N ILE A 34 -21.53 5.01 -0.59
CA ILE A 34 -21.26 6.39 -0.20
C ILE A 34 -22.50 7.24 -0.50
N GLU A 35 -22.94 8.05 0.47
CA GLU A 35 -24.10 8.95 0.36
C GLU A 35 -25.42 8.24 -0.03
N ARG A 36 -25.59 7.00 0.42
CA ARG A 36 -26.82 6.20 0.20
C ARG A 36 -27.64 6.08 1.48
N MET A 37 -27.20 5.21 2.40
CA MET A 37 -27.91 4.99 3.65
C MET A 37 -27.47 6.00 4.71
N ASP A 38 -26.19 6.37 4.74
CA ASP A 38 -25.62 7.47 5.52
C ASP A 38 -24.43 8.02 4.71
N ASP A 39 -23.58 8.84 5.32
CA ASP A 39 -22.35 9.30 4.67
C ASP A 39 -21.56 8.08 4.11
N LEU A 40 -21.45 7.00 4.89
CA LEU A 40 -21.08 5.67 4.41
C LEU A 40 -21.92 4.55 5.04
N ALA A 41 -22.09 3.45 4.31
CA ALA A 41 -22.71 2.25 4.84
C ALA A 41 -22.19 0.98 4.16
N ILE A 42 -22.16 -0.14 4.89
CA ILE A 42 -21.77 -1.46 4.38
C ILE A 42 -22.95 -2.42 4.45
N GLN A 43 -23.17 -3.12 3.34
CA GLN A 43 -24.15 -4.21 3.22
C GLN A 43 -23.44 -5.55 3.20
N ASP A 44 -24.04 -6.57 3.81
CA ASP A 44 -23.61 -7.96 3.69
C ASP A 44 -24.04 -8.57 2.34
N GLU A 45 -23.63 -9.82 2.09
CA GLU A 45 -24.00 -10.60 0.90
C GLU A 45 -25.52 -10.74 0.66
N LYS A 46 -26.34 -10.54 1.72
CA LYS A 46 -27.80 -10.61 1.67
C LYS A 46 -28.45 -9.24 1.44
N GLY A 47 -27.65 -8.18 1.33
CA GLY A 47 -28.10 -6.82 1.13
C GLY A 47 -28.52 -6.10 2.43
N HIS A 48 -28.31 -6.70 3.61
CA HIS A 48 -28.62 -6.05 4.88
C HIS A 48 -27.51 -5.08 5.27
N TYR A 49 -27.87 -3.88 5.71
CA TYR A 49 -26.92 -2.94 6.28
C TYR A 49 -26.42 -3.44 7.63
N ILE A 50 -25.12 -3.76 7.69
CA ILE A 50 -24.43 -4.23 8.90
C ILE A 50 -23.61 -3.13 9.57
N LEU A 51 -23.36 -2.04 8.84
CA LEU A 51 -22.65 -0.87 9.32
C LEU A 51 -23.19 0.40 8.67
N THR A 52 -23.41 1.45 9.47
CA THR A 52 -23.68 2.82 8.99
C THR A 52 -22.82 3.82 9.74
N MET A 53 -22.23 4.75 9.01
CA MET A 53 -21.24 5.68 9.52
C MET A 53 -21.65 7.11 9.19
N GLN A 54 -21.74 7.95 10.22
CA GLN A 54 -21.92 9.39 10.07
C GLN A 54 -20.59 10.10 10.33
N ALA A 55 -20.06 10.74 9.30
CA ALA A 55 -18.80 11.46 9.32
C ALA A 55 -19.03 12.97 9.51
N LYS A 56 -18.19 13.60 10.33
CA LYS A 56 -18.18 15.05 10.54
C LYS A 56 -16.74 15.56 10.56
N HIS A 57 -16.39 16.31 9.52
CA HIS A 57 -15.11 17.00 9.44
C HIS A 57 -15.27 18.46 9.85
N SER A 58 -14.50 18.91 10.84
CA SER A 58 -14.41 20.31 11.21
C SER A 58 -13.06 20.89 10.78
N ILE A 59 -13.09 22.05 10.11
CA ILE A 59 -11.88 22.84 9.83
C ILE A 59 -11.41 23.56 11.10
N SER A 60 -12.32 23.84 12.03
CA SER A 60 -11.97 24.43 13.33
C SER A 60 -11.81 23.35 14.39
N MET A 61 -10.66 23.33 15.07
CA MET A 61 -10.40 22.37 16.16
C MET A 61 -11.13 22.71 17.48
N THR A 62 -11.82 23.86 17.55
CA THR A 62 -12.56 24.30 18.75
C THR A 62 -14.04 23.89 18.75
N GLY A 63 -14.45 23.02 17.81
CA GLY A 63 -15.85 22.61 17.62
C GLY A 63 -16.42 21.73 18.74
N SER A 64 -17.75 21.70 18.83
CA SER A 64 -18.52 20.84 19.75
C SER A 64 -19.16 19.64 19.05
N THR A 65 -18.57 19.20 17.93
CA THR A 65 -19.04 18.05 17.14
C THR A 65 -19.30 16.85 18.03
N PHE A 66 -20.49 16.27 17.89
CA PHE A 66 -20.99 15.17 18.73
C PHE A 66 -20.98 15.46 20.25
N GLY A 67 -21.01 16.72 20.68
CA GLY A 67 -21.26 17.10 22.07
C GLY A 67 -22.73 16.90 22.48
N SER A 68 -22.99 16.77 23.79
CA SER A 68 -24.34 16.55 24.37
C SER A 68 -25.40 17.55 23.94
N THR A 69 -25.00 18.75 23.51
CA THR A 69 -25.93 19.82 23.08
C THR A 69 -25.74 20.17 21.60
N SER A 70 -24.94 19.39 20.87
CA SER A 70 -24.65 19.63 19.45
C SER A 70 -25.84 19.23 18.59
N VAL A 71 -26.14 20.05 17.58
CA VAL A 71 -27.19 19.72 16.59
C VAL A 71 -26.82 18.44 15.85
N ASP A 72 -25.53 18.23 15.57
CA ASP A 72 -25.02 17.08 14.82
C ASP A 72 -25.35 15.75 15.50
N LEU A 73 -25.13 15.64 16.81
CA LEU A 73 -25.46 14.42 17.57
C LEU A 73 -26.94 14.06 17.44
N TRP A 74 -27.81 14.99 17.79
CA TRP A 74 -29.25 14.72 17.84
C TRP A 74 -29.84 14.53 16.44
N LYS A 75 -29.30 15.20 15.42
CA LYS A 75 -29.69 14.97 14.02
C LYS A 75 -29.29 13.56 13.57
N THR A 76 -28.07 13.12 13.92
CA THR A 76 -27.59 11.78 13.59
C THR A 76 -28.48 10.70 14.22
N LEU A 77 -28.78 10.82 15.53
CA LEU A 77 -29.66 9.87 16.22
C LEU A 77 -31.06 9.82 15.60
N VAL A 78 -31.68 10.98 15.31
CA VAL A 78 -33.00 11.02 14.66
C VAL A 78 -32.97 10.36 13.29
N ASN A 79 -31.92 10.60 12.50
CA ASN A 79 -31.78 9.97 11.19
C ASN A 79 -31.68 8.44 11.28
N TRP A 80 -30.92 7.90 12.23
CA TRP A 80 -30.83 6.46 12.44
C TRP A 80 -32.12 5.84 12.97
N LEU A 81 -32.82 6.53 13.88
CA LEU A 81 -34.14 6.11 14.36
C LEU A 81 -35.14 5.99 13.20
N ASP A 82 -35.18 7.00 12.32
CA ASP A 82 -36.07 7.00 11.15
C ASP A 82 -35.75 5.85 10.18
N LYS A 83 -34.45 5.56 9.95
CA LYS A 83 -34.01 4.45 9.10
C LYS A 83 -34.37 3.08 9.68
N LEU A 84 -34.20 2.88 10.99
CA LEU A 84 -34.63 1.66 11.68
C LEU A 84 -36.16 1.50 11.61
N LYS A 85 -36.91 2.56 11.92
CA LYS A 85 -38.38 2.55 11.90
C LYS A 85 -38.95 2.21 10.52
N LYS A 86 -38.29 2.65 9.45
CA LYS A 86 -38.67 2.34 8.07
C LYS A 86 -38.22 0.95 7.60
N GLY A 87 -37.46 0.21 8.42
CA GLY A 87 -36.91 -1.10 8.05
C GLY A 87 -35.77 -1.02 7.03
N HIS A 88 -35.16 0.15 6.85
CA HIS A 88 -34.03 0.32 5.95
C HIS A 88 -32.73 -0.24 6.53
N ILE A 89 -32.62 -0.29 7.86
CA ILE A 89 -31.49 -0.84 8.60
C ILE A 89 -32.00 -1.94 9.53
N VAL A 90 -31.24 -3.02 9.68
CA VAL A 90 -31.59 -4.12 10.58
C VAL A 90 -31.08 -3.86 12.01
N GLU A 91 -31.67 -4.53 13.01
CA GLU A 91 -31.28 -4.34 14.43
C GLU A 91 -29.82 -4.73 14.72
N GLY A 92 -29.23 -5.60 13.87
CA GLY A 92 -27.84 -6.02 13.96
C GLY A 92 -26.81 -4.99 13.48
N ASN A 93 -27.25 -3.87 12.92
CA ASN A 93 -26.37 -2.84 12.34
C ASN A 93 -25.52 -2.12 13.39
N ASN A 94 -24.25 -1.90 13.07
CA ASN A 94 -23.36 -1.07 13.87
C ASN A 94 -23.49 0.41 13.46
N PHE A 95 -23.61 1.30 14.44
CA PHE A 95 -23.76 2.73 14.22
C PHE A 95 -22.48 3.45 14.65
N ILE A 96 -21.78 4.10 13.73
CA ILE A 96 -20.51 4.76 14.04
C ILE A 96 -20.59 6.26 13.77
N ALA A 97 -20.30 7.06 14.79
CA ALA A 97 -20.08 8.50 14.64
C ALA A 97 -18.58 8.80 14.53
N ILE A 98 -18.13 9.44 13.46
CA ILE A 98 -16.70 9.69 13.21
C ILE A 98 -16.41 11.16 13.04
N THR A 99 -15.33 11.62 13.67
CA THR A 99 -14.86 13.00 13.51
C THR A 99 -13.35 13.15 13.61
N ASN A 100 -12.82 14.17 12.94
CA ASN A 100 -11.42 14.56 12.97
C ASN A 100 -11.04 15.39 14.22
N VAL A 101 -12.01 15.86 14.99
CA VAL A 101 -11.76 16.62 16.24
C VAL A 101 -11.97 15.76 17.48
N LYS A 102 -11.52 16.24 18.64
CA LYS A 102 -11.79 15.58 19.92
C LYS A 102 -13.25 15.84 20.32
N ILE A 103 -13.99 14.79 20.65
CA ILE A 103 -15.32 14.89 21.23
C ILE A 103 -15.18 15.36 22.69
N PRO A 104 -16.04 16.26 23.20
CA PRO A 104 -15.99 16.67 24.60
C PRO A 104 -16.01 15.47 25.58
N LEU A 105 -15.19 15.50 26.63
CA LEU A 105 -15.17 14.45 27.65
C LEU A 105 -16.50 14.33 28.42
N THR A 106 -17.25 15.42 28.47
CA THR A 106 -18.59 15.50 29.06
C THR A 106 -19.71 15.12 28.09
N SER A 107 -19.37 14.67 26.88
CA SER A 107 -20.37 14.28 25.90
C SER A 107 -21.04 12.96 26.27
N ILE A 108 -22.36 12.92 26.16
CA ILE A 108 -23.17 11.73 26.47
C ILE A 108 -22.84 10.54 25.57
N VAL A 109 -22.27 10.76 24.38
CA VAL A 109 -21.87 9.67 23.47
C VAL A 109 -20.84 8.73 24.08
N ARG A 110 -20.08 9.20 25.10
CA ARG A 110 -19.09 8.39 25.82
C ARG A 110 -19.72 7.39 26.78
N GLU A 111 -21.02 7.49 27.01
CA GLU A 111 -21.76 6.60 27.90
C GLU A 111 -22.60 5.58 27.13
N PHE A 112 -22.75 5.77 25.82
CA PHE A 112 -23.51 4.87 24.96
C PHE A 112 -22.83 3.49 24.93
N GLY A 113 -23.62 2.43 25.11
CA GLY A 113 -23.14 1.04 25.15
C GLY A 113 -22.38 0.63 26.43
N ILE A 114 -22.05 1.59 27.31
CA ILE A 114 -21.30 1.33 28.57
C ILE A 114 -22.24 1.42 29.77
N GLU A 115 -22.99 2.52 29.87
CA GLU A 115 -23.93 2.73 30.96
C GLU A 115 -25.24 2.00 30.72
N LYS A 116 -25.99 1.74 31.81
CA LYS A 116 -27.32 1.15 31.71
C LYS A 116 -28.23 2.08 30.89
N PHE A 117 -29.03 1.50 30.00
CA PHE A 117 -29.89 2.25 29.09
C PHE A 117 -30.79 3.25 29.82
N GLU A 118 -31.37 2.86 30.95
CA GLU A 118 -32.25 3.70 31.76
C GLU A 118 -31.51 4.94 32.31
N VAL A 119 -30.25 4.76 32.73
CA VAL A 119 -29.39 5.86 33.22
C VAL A 119 -29.08 6.84 32.10
N VAL A 120 -28.77 6.34 30.90
CA VAL A 120 -28.52 7.19 29.72
C VAL A 120 -29.78 7.98 29.37
N VAL A 121 -30.95 7.34 29.36
CA VAL A 121 -32.23 8.02 29.09
C VAL A 121 -32.50 9.15 30.10
N ASP A 122 -32.23 8.93 31.38
CA ASP A 122 -32.39 9.98 32.39
C ASP A 122 -31.40 11.14 32.20
N LYS A 123 -30.17 10.84 31.76
CA LYS A 123 -29.20 11.89 31.37
C LYS A 123 -29.66 12.66 30.14
N ILE A 124 -30.26 12.01 29.14
CA ILE A 124 -30.87 12.69 27.97
C ILE A 124 -31.98 13.64 28.43
N LYS A 125 -32.87 13.20 29.33
CA LYS A 125 -33.91 14.07 29.92
C LYS A 125 -33.31 15.26 30.67
N ASN A 126 -32.24 15.04 31.44
CA ASN A 126 -31.55 16.13 32.15
C ASN A 126 -30.91 17.14 31.19
N ILE A 127 -30.31 16.67 30.08
CA ILE A 127 -29.81 17.56 29.01
C ILE A 127 -30.96 18.41 28.47
N LYS A 128 -32.12 17.80 28.16
CA LYS A 128 -33.31 18.52 27.69
C LYS A 128 -33.75 19.60 28.68
N ILE A 129 -33.94 19.25 29.95
CA ILE A 129 -34.35 20.19 31.02
C ILE A 129 -33.38 21.36 31.12
N ASN A 130 -32.07 21.09 31.06
CA ASN A 130 -31.05 22.13 31.13
C ASN A 130 -31.06 23.06 29.89
N GLN A 131 -31.32 22.53 28.70
CA GLN A 131 -31.47 23.36 27.49
C GLN A 131 -32.75 24.20 27.52
N GLU A 132 -33.88 23.66 28.01
CA GLU A 132 -35.12 24.41 28.19
C GLU A 132 -34.96 25.57 29.20
N LYS A 133 -34.25 25.34 30.31
CA LYS A 133 -33.91 26.40 31.28
C LYS A 133 -33.12 27.52 30.61
N LYS A 134 -32.09 27.19 29.81
CA LYS A 134 -31.30 28.18 29.06
C LYS A 134 -32.15 29.00 28.09
N ILE A 135 -33.15 28.42 27.45
CA ILE A 135 -34.08 29.18 26.60
C ILE A 135 -34.90 30.16 27.44
N LYS A 136 -35.46 29.72 28.57
CA LYS A 136 -36.25 30.59 29.47
C LYS A 136 -35.42 31.75 30.01
N GLU A 137 -34.17 31.50 30.38
CA GLU A 137 -33.23 32.54 30.82
C GLU A 137 -32.85 33.53 29.69
N ASN A 138 -32.71 33.03 28.46
CA ASN A 138 -32.38 33.85 27.28
C ASN A 138 -33.60 34.56 26.64
N ALA A 139 -34.83 34.09 26.90
CA ALA A 139 -36.06 34.74 26.44
C ALA A 139 -36.20 36.16 27.03
N ASN A 140 -35.63 36.39 28.22
CA ASN A 140 -35.52 37.72 28.83
C ASN A 140 -34.52 38.66 28.12
N LYS A 141 -33.80 38.20 27.08
CA LYS A 141 -32.74 38.95 26.36
C LYS A 141 -33.01 39.12 24.85
N GLU A 142 -34.26 38.99 24.39
CA GLU A 142 -34.73 39.22 23.00
C GLU A 142 -34.00 38.46 21.87
N LYS A 143 -33.17 37.44 22.18
CA LYS A 143 -32.53 36.58 21.17
C LYS A 143 -33.03 35.15 21.29
N LYS A 144 -33.99 34.76 20.45
CA LYS A 144 -34.28 33.34 20.18
C LYS A 144 -33.03 32.70 19.58
N SER A 145 -32.69 31.49 20.01
CA SER A 145 -31.57 30.72 19.46
C SER A 145 -32.12 29.52 18.67
N PRO A 146 -32.29 29.64 17.34
CA PRO A 146 -32.88 28.58 16.50
C PRO A 146 -32.19 27.23 16.62
N ALA A 147 -30.87 27.23 16.91
CA ALA A 147 -30.10 26.01 17.11
C ALA A 147 -30.52 25.22 18.35
N ILE A 148 -30.84 25.90 19.46
CA ILE A 148 -31.28 25.23 20.70
C ILE A 148 -32.69 24.65 20.51
N ASP A 149 -33.59 25.41 19.89
CA ASP A 149 -34.95 24.93 19.57
C ASP A 149 -34.90 23.68 18.69
N ALA A 150 -34.04 23.67 17.68
CA ALA A 150 -33.87 22.53 16.78
C ALA A 150 -33.24 21.32 17.48
N THR A 151 -32.35 21.54 18.45
CA THR A 151 -31.80 20.47 19.29
C THR A 151 -32.88 19.86 20.19
N LEU A 152 -33.68 20.69 20.88
CA LEU A 152 -34.76 20.22 21.75
C LEU A 152 -35.78 19.36 21.02
N LYS A 153 -36.25 19.82 19.84
CA LYS A 153 -37.17 19.05 19.00
C LYS A 153 -36.63 17.66 18.64
N ARG A 154 -35.33 17.55 18.39
CA ARG A 154 -34.69 16.27 18.07
C ARG A 154 -34.53 15.38 19.30
N ILE A 155 -34.21 15.97 20.46
CA ILE A 155 -34.22 15.23 21.73
C ILE A 155 -35.61 14.65 22.01
N ASP A 156 -36.68 15.40 21.74
CA ASP A 156 -38.05 14.90 21.87
C ASP A 156 -38.33 13.70 20.96
N LEU A 157 -37.92 13.78 19.69
CA LEU A 157 -38.05 12.67 18.75
C LEU A 157 -37.28 11.42 19.23
N VAL A 158 -36.08 11.62 19.78
CA VAL A 158 -35.28 10.52 20.36
C VAL A 158 -35.96 9.90 21.58
N LEU A 159 -36.49 10.72 22.49
CA LEU A 159 -37.17 10.24 23.70
C LEU A 159 -38.52 9.57 23.41
N ASN A 160 -39.14 9.85 22.26
CA ASN A 160 -40.40 9.23 21.85
C ASN A 160 -40.22 7.83 21.26
N ASP A 161 -39.00 7.41 20.93
CA ASP A 161 -38.71 6.09 20.34
C ASP A 161 -37.61 5.36 21.12
N LEU A 162 -37.92 5.04 22.38
CA LEU A 162 -36.97 4.37 23.28
C LEU A 162 -36.58 2.96 22.81
N SER A 163 -37.47 2.27 22.09
CA SER A 163 -37.21 0.91 21.59
C SER A 163 -36.10 0.93 20.54
N ASN A 164 -36.23 1.75 19.48
CA ASN A 164 -35.18 1.87 18.47
C ASN A 164 -33.93 2.57 19.02
N LEU A 165 -34.09 3.50 19.97
CA LEU A 165 -32.95 4.12 20.63
C LEU A 165 -32.10 3.08 21.37
N LYS A 166 -32.73 2.13 22.08
CA LYS A 166 -32.03 1.06 22.78
C LYS A 166 -31.17 0.22 21.82
N ILE A 167 -31.72 -0.10 20.63
CA ILE A 167 -31.00 -0.82 19.58
C ILE A 167 -29.77 -0.03 19.14
N ILE A 168 -29.96 1.24 18.75
CA ILE A 168 -28.86 2.12 18.32
C ILE A 168 -27.77 2.20 19.39
N LEU A 169 -28.13 2.53 20.64
CA LEU A 169 -27.16 2.73 21.71
C LEU A 169 -26.39 1.44 22.07
N SER A 170 -26.99 0.27 21.88
CA SER A 170 -26.33 -1.02 22.12
C SER A 170 -25.28 -1.39 21.07
N LYS A 171 -25.35 -0.77 19.89
CA LYS A 171 -24.45 -0.99 18.74
C LYS A 171 -23.71 0.29 18.32
N PHE A 172 -23.75 1.30 19.18
CA PHE A 172 -23.12 2.58 18.91
C PHE A 172 -21.63 2.53 19.24
N SER A 173 -20.83 3.12 18.38
CA SER A 173 -19.43 3.45 18.68
C SER A 173 -19.08 4.80 18.07
N PHE A 174 -17.93 5.35 18.48
CA PHE A 174 -17.43 6.59 17.89
C PHE A 174 -15.91 6.51 17.68
N LYS A 175 -15.43 7.25 16.68
CA LYS A 175 -14.00 7.47 16.43
C LYS A 175 -13.72 8.98 16.43
N GLU A 176 -12.72 9.42 17.20
CA GLU A 176 -12.31 10.82 17.33
C GLU A 176 -10.83 10.99 16.97
N LYS A 177 -10.44 12.18 16.48
CA LYS A 177 -9.07 12.44 15.98
C LYS A 177 -8.59 11.38 14.97
N TYR A 178 -9.51 10.87 14.15
CA TYR A 178 -9.25 9.67 13.38
C TYR A 178 -8.31 9.96 12.20
N GLN A 179 -7.09 9.40 12.25
CA GLN A 179 -6.05 9.54 11.23
C GLN A 179 -6.24 8.51 10.12
N LEU A 180 -7.07 8.83 9.13
CA LEU A 180 -7.49 7.90 8.09
C LEU A 180 -6.35 7.35 7.23
N LYS A 181 -5.36 8.18 6.92
CA LYS A 181 -4.26 7.80 6.02
C LYS A 181 -3.39 6.69 6.60
N ASP A 182 -3.06 6.76 7.88
CA ASP A 182 -2.24 5.74 8.56
C ASP A 182 -3.02 4.43 8.70
N ASP A 183 -4.28 4.53 9.14
CA ASP A 183 -5.21 3.40 9.22
C ASP A 183 -5.38 2.68 7.88
N PHE A 184 -5.40 3.43 6.77
CA PHE A 184 -5.45 2.86 5.43
C PHE A 184 -4.20 2.02 5.14
N PHE A 185 -3.00 2.58 5.36
CA PHE A 185 -1.74 1.88 5.10
C PHE A 185 -1.54 0.63 5.96
N ASP A 186 -1.95 0.69 7.22
CA ASP A 186 -1.92 -0.46 8.13
C ASP A 186 -2.86 -1.56 7.63
N SER A 187 -4.03 -1.18 7.13
CA SER A 187 -5.04 -2.14 6.61
C SER A 187 -4.58 -2.87 5.35
N ILE A 188 -3.71 -2.26 4.54
CA ILE A 188 -3.13 -2.87 3.34
C ILE A 188 -1.73 -3.46 3.58
N GLN A 189 -1.30 -3.57 4.85
CA GLN A 189 -0.01 -4.14 5.26
C GLN A 189 1.21 -3.44 4.64
N LEU A 190 1.11 -2.15 4.31
CA LEU A 190 2.22 -1.34 3.77
C LEU A 190 2.85 -0.40 4.81
N GLY A 191 2.53 -0.56 6.10
CA GLY A 191 3.06 0.26 7.19
C GLY A 191 4.60 0.32 7.21
N SER A 192 5.28 -0.77 6.84
CA SER A 192 6.75 -0.90 6.83
C SER A 192 7.47 -0.24 5.65
N ILE A 193 6.76 0.19 4.60
CA ILE A 193 7.40 0.89 3.48
C ILE A 193 7.80 2.30 3.92
N THR A 194 9.08 2.64 3.84
CA THR A 194 9.60 3.95 4.28
C THR A 194 9.60 5.01 3.18
N ASP A 195 9.22 4.65 1.95
CA ASP A 195 9.10 5.61 0.85
C ASP A 195 7.77 6.38 0.94
N ASP A 196 7.85 7.58 1.50
CA ASP A 196 6.72 8.51 1.63
C ASP A 196 6.16 8.96 0.27
N SER A 197 6.99 9.04 -0.77
CA SER A 197 6.56 9.41 -2.13
C SER A 197 5.67 8.32 -2.72
N TYR A 198 6.10 7.06 -2.60
CA TYR A 198 5.29 5.92 -3.02
C TYR A 198 3.99 5.82 -2.23
N LYS A 199 4.07 5.93 -0.89
CA LYS A 199 2.88 5.94 -0.03
C LYS A 199 1.89 7.02 -0.46
N SER A 200 2.34 8.26 -0.66
CA SER A 200 1.45 9.34 -1.10
C SER A 200 0.87 9.07 -2.48
N ASN A 201 1.68 8.64 -3.45
CA ASN A 201 1.20 8.34 -4.80
C ASN A 201 0.13 7.23 -4.79
N LEU A 202 0.34 6.17 -4.01
CA LEU A 202 -0.62 5.09 -3.84
C LEU A 202 -1.94 5.61 -3.26
N TYR A 203 -1.86 6.37 -2.16
CA TYR A 203 -3.03 6.96 -1.51
C TYR A 203 -3.81 7.88 -2.44
N ASP A 204 -3.12 8.79 -3.13
CA ASP A 204 -3.74 9.75 -4.04
C ASP A 204 -4.40 9.05 -5.24
N ASN A 205 -3.81 7.96 -5.74
CA ASN A 205 -4.41 7.13 -6.80
C ASN A 205 -5.68 6.41 -6.33
N PHE A 206 -5.69 5.91 -5.10
CA PHE A 206 -6.87 5.29 -4.50
C PHE A 206 -7.97 6.31 -4.25
N LEU A 207 -7.63 7.45 -3.66
CA LEU A 207 -8.58 8.52 -3.37
C LEU A 207 -9.18 9.09 -4.65
N GLY A 208 -8.34 9.37 -5.64
CA GLY A 208 -8.78 9.82 -6.96
C GLY A 208 -9.71 8.81 -7.65
N TRP A 209 -9.45 7.51 -7.49
CA TRP A 209 -10.31 6.45 -8.01
C TRP A 209 -11.70 6.42 -7.36
N VAL A 210 -11.77 6.43 -6.02
CA VAL A 210 -13.05 6.46 -5.29
C VAL A 210 -13.84 7.72 -5.64
N VAL A 211 -13.20 8.88 -5.64
CA VAL A 211 -13.85 10.16 -5.98
C VAL A 211 -14.41 10.13 -7.40
N SER A 212 -13.60 9.71 -8.37
CA SER A 212 -13.98 9.70 -9.79
C SER A 212 -15.12 8.73 -10.06
N ARG A 213 -15.03 7.51 -9.51
CA ARG A 213 -16.06 6.48 -9.69
C ARG A 213 -17.36 6.82 -8.96
N SER A 214 -17.29 7.47 -7.79
CA SER A 214 -18.47 7.96 -7.08
C SER A 214 -19.19 9.02 -7.91
N LYS A 215 -18.45 10.01 -8.42
CA LYS A 215 -18.98 11.05 -9.30
C LYS A 215 -19.62 10.47 -10.56
N GLU A 216 -18.95 9.52 -11.21
CA GLU A 216 -19.48 8.87 -12.41
C GLU A 216 -20.80 8.14 -12.13
N ASN A 217 -20.90 7.42 -11.01
CA ASN A 217 -22.15 6.78 -10.62
C ASN A 217 -23.26 7.81 -10.41
N TRP A 218 -23.02 8.85 -9.61
CA TRP A 218 -24.04 9.87 -9.32
C TRP A 218 -24.49 10.65 -10.55
N VAL A 219 -23.57 10.98 -11.48
CA VAL A 219 -23.92 11.65 -12.75
C VAL A 219 -24.84 10.78 -13.61
N ASN A 220 -24.68 9.46 -13.54
CA ASN A 220 -25.51 8.49 -14.25
C ASN A 220 -26.73 8.01 -13.42
N GLU A 221 -27.09 8.74 -12.35
CA GLU A 221 -28.19 8.39 -11.43
C GLU A 221 -28.05 7.01 -10.75
N ASN A 222 -26.83 6.48 -10.73
CA ASN A 222 -26.47 5.25 -10.02
C ASN A 222 -25.93 5.56 -8.62
N GLU A 223 -25.96 4.55 -7.77
CA GLU A 223 -25.40 4.62 -6.43
C GLU A 223 -23.88 4.41 -6.45
N ALA A 224 -23.14 5.18 -5.65
CA ALA A 224 -21.70 4.99 -5.48
C ALA A 224 -21.43 3.78 -4.59
N GLN A 225 -21.39 2.59 -5.21
CA GLN A 225 -21.11 1.31 -4.54
C GLN A 225 -19.76 0.72 -4.95
N PHE A 226 -19.10 0.07 -4.00
CA PHE A 226 -17.77 -0.51 -4.15
C PHE A 226 -17.71 -1.84 -3.41
N THR A 227 -17.23 -2.88 -4.10
CA THR A 227 -17.01 -4.21 -3.51
C THR A 227 -15.57 -4.37 -3.06
N LYS A 228 -15.30 -5.38 -2.23
CA LYS A 228 -13.92 -5.76 -1.89
C LYS A 228 -13.12 -6.16 -3.14
N LYS A 229 -13.79 -6.82 -4.09
CA LYS A 229 -13.21 -7.17 -5.39
C LYS A 229 -12.76 -5.93 -6.18
N ASP A 230 -13.59 -4.89 -6.25
CA ASP A 230 -13.20 -3.63 -6.91
C ASP A 230 -11.92 -3.04 -6.30
N PHE A 231 -11.83 -3.06 -4.98
CA PHE A 231 -10.66 -2.61 -4.25
C PHE A 231 -9.43 -3.47 -4.55
N GLU A 232 -9.55 -4.80 -4.51
CA GLU A 232 -8.46 -5.73 -4.80
C GLU A 232 -7.97 -5.60 -6.24
N GLU A 233 -8.87 -5.46 -7.22
CA GLU A 233 -8.50 -5.23 -8.61
C GLU A 233 -7.74 -3.91 -8.80
N LYS A 234 -8.18 -2.84 -8.12
CA LYS A 234 -7.47 -1.56 -8.14
C LYS A 234 -6.11 -1.67 -7.44
N TYR A 235 -6.04 -2.36 -6.30
CA TYR A 235 -4.80 -2.58 -5.56
C TYR A 235 -3.80 -3.40 -6.38
N ASP A 236 -4.25 -4.50 -6.98
CA ASP A 236 -3.46 -5.31 -7.88
C ASP A 236 -3.02 -4.51 -9.10
N HIS A 237 -3.89 -3.70 -9.69
CA HIS A 237 -3.51 -2.83 -10.80
C HIS A 237 -2.44 -1.83 -10.37
N LEU A 238 -2.56 -1.15 -9.24
CA LEU A 238 -1.53 -0.22 -8.76
C LEU A 238 -0.23 -0.93 -8.40
N ARG A 239 -0.30 -2.12 -7.81
CA ARG A 239 0.87 -2.99 -7.57
C ARG A 239 1.47 -3.54 -8.87
N LYS A 240 0.66 -3.65 -9.93
CA LYS A 240 1.01 -4.03 -11.32
C LYS A 240 1.36 -2.84 -12.23
N VAL A 241 1.17 -1.59 -11.78
CA VAL A 241 1.68 -0.35 -12.39
C VAL A 241 2.97 0.12 -11.69
N HIS A 242 3.13 -0.15 -10.39
CA HIS A 242 4.42 -0.12 -9.69
C HIS A 242 5.52 -1.11 -10.18
N PRO A 243 5.28 -2.10 -11.07
CA PRO A 243 6.26 -2.81 -11.87
C PRO A 243 6.93 -1.95 -12.96
N LEU A 244 7.18 -0.69 -12.63
CA LEU A 244 8.52 -0.17 -12.83
C LEU A 244 9.59 -0.92 -11.98
N LYS A 245 9.22 -2.01 -11.28
CA LYS A 245 10.07 -3.21 -11.08
C LYS A 245 10.85 -3.67 -12.33
N LYS A 246 10.53 -3.21 -13.55
CA LYS A 246 11.41 -3.36 -14.72
C LYS A 246 12.62 -2.41 -14.79
N ALA A 247 12.79 -1.49 -13.85
CA ALA A 247 13.85 -0.49 -13.89
C ALA A 247 14.57 -0.30 -12.54
N LEU A 248 14.76 -1.36 -11.73
CA LEU A 248 15.82 -1.30 -10.71
C LEU A 248 17.15 -1.07 -11.42
N PHE A 249 17.38 -1.83 -12.48
CA PHE A 249 18.55 -1.72 -13.33
C PHE A 249 18.19 -0.94 -14.60
N ARG A 250 18.98 0.08 -14.92
CA ARG A 250 18.90 0.82 -16.18
C ARG A 250 19.13 -0.13 -17.37
N ASN A 251 18.67 0.24 -18.56
CA ASN A 251 19.05 -0.53 -19.74
C ASN A 251 20.53 -0.33 -20.06
N LYS A 252 21.19 -1.36 -20.59
CA LYS A 252 22.59 -1.33 -21.07
C LYS A 252 22.90 -0.10 -21.93
N LYS A 253 21.96 0.29 -22.81
CA LYS A 253 22.07 1.45 -23.72
C LYS A 253 21.93 2.83 -23.07
N ASP A 254 21.36 2.89 -21.85
CA ASP A 254 21.03 4.14 -21.18
C ASP A 254 22.09 4.52 -20.13
N ILE A 255 23.06 3.63 -19.86
CA ILE A 255 24.22 3.92 -19.02
C ILE A 255 25.26 4.64 -19.88
N PRO A 256 25.66 5.88 -19.53
CA PRO A 256 26.65 6.63 -20.30
C PRO A 256 27.92 5.81 -20.49
N GLU A 257 28.20 5.51 -21.76
CA GLU A 257 29.34 4.71 -22.16
C GLU A 257 30.62 5.54 -21.95
N PHE A 258 31.44 5.16 -20.97
CA PHE A 258 32.79 5.71 -20.83
C PHE A 258 33.78 4.85 -21.62
N LEU A 259 33.61 4.75 -22.94
CA LEU A 259 34.56 4.00 -23.78
C LEU A 259 35.72 4.89 -24.25
N LYS A 260 36.68 5.06 -23.35
CA LYS A 260 38.12 4.98 -23.70
C LYS A 260 38.73 3.80 -22.95
N ILE A 261 38.08 2.64 -23.02
CA ILE A 261 38.58 1.44 -22.37
C ILE A 261 39.71 0.89 -23.23
N ASN A 262 40.93 0.94 -22.70
CA ASN A 262 42.06 0.32 -23.34
C ASN A 262 41.99 -1.20 -23.11
N LEU A 263 41.45 -1.95 -24.08
CA LEU A 263 41.30 -3.41 -23.99
C LEU A 263 42.63 -4.12 -23.70
N THR A 264 43.77 -3.50 -24.05
CA THR A 264 45.09 -4.08 -23.77
C THR A 264 45.47 -4.07 -22.29
N GLU A 265 44.91 -3.17 -21.47
CA GLU A 265 45.17 -3.12 -20.01
C GLU A 265 44.28 -4.09 -19.22
N ILE A 266 43.09 -4.43 -19.72
CA ILE A 266 42.12 -5.30 -19.02
C ILE A 266 42.36 -6.79 -19.28
N ARG A 267 43.05 -7.16 -20.38
CA ARG A 267 43.33 -8.58 -20.71
C ARG A 267 44.10 -9.37 -19.64
N SER A 268 44.65 -8.71 -18.62
CA SER A 268 45.27 -9.36 -17.47
C SER A 268 44.28 -9.81 -16.39
N ASP A 269 43.01 -9.37 -16.44
CA ASP A 269 41.99 -9.76 -15.47
C ASP A 269 41.67 -11.26 -15.56
N THR A 270 41.53 -11.89 -14.39
CA THR A 270 41.36 -13.35 -14.27
C THR A 270 40.10 -13.84 -14.99
N TYR A 271 39.00 -13.08 -14.99
CA TYR A 271 37.80 -13.49 -15.74
C TYR A 271 38.02 -13.52 -17.25
N ILE A 272 38.87 -12.64 -17.81
CA ILE A 272 39.20 -12.62 -19.24
C ILE A 272 40.10 -13.80 -19.58
N GLN A 273 41.14 -14.05 -18.77
CA GLN A 273 42.01 -15.22 -18.95
C GLN A 273 41.20 -16.52 -18.95
N GLN A 274 40.22 -16.62 -18.04
CA GLN A 274 39.32 -17.77 -17.99
C GLN A 274 38.46 -17.95 -19.25
N ILE A 275 38.13 -16.88 -19.98
CA ILE A 275 37.39 -16.92 -21.25
C ILE A 275 38.35 -17.23 -22.41
N GLU A 276 39.53 -16.61 -22.43
CA GLU A 276 40.55 -16.82 -23.46
C GLU A 276 41.06 -18.26 -23.48
N ASP A 277 41.17 -18.90 -22.31
CA ASP A 277 41.54 -20.31 -22.13
C ASP A 277 40.48 -21.30 -22.66
N ILE A 278 39.26 -20.87 -22.96
CA ILE A 278 38.24 -21.72 -23.58
C ILE A 278 38.50 -21.74 -25.08
N GLU A 279 38.86 -22.89 -25.63
CA GLU A 279 39.08 -23.06 -27.06
C GLU A 279 37.73 -23.04 -27.79
N ARG A 280 37.52 -21.97 -28.57
CA ARG A 280 36.37 -21.72 -29.45
C ARG A 280 36.85 -20.99 -30.70
N ASP A 281 35.95 -20.79 -31.65
CA ASP A 281 36.20 -19.95 -32.82
C ASP A 281 36.76 -18.57 -32.41
N ILE A 282 37.73 -18.07 -33.17
CA ILE A 282 38.48 -16.86 -32.83
C ILE A 282 37.61 -15.60 -32.93
N GLU A 283 36.68 -15.56 -33.88
CA GLU A 283 35.79 -14.41 -34.08
C GLU A 283 34.74 -14.38 -32.96
N ASP A 284 34.13 -15.54 -32.67
CA ASP A 284 33.18 -15.68 -31.56
C ASP A 284 33.83 -15.33 -30.21
N LYS A 285 35.10 -15.73 -30.00
CA LYS A 285 35.82 -15.47 -28.75
C LYS A 285 36.05 -13.98 -28.52
N GLU A 286 36.47 -13.24 -29.54
CA GLU A 286 36.68 -11.79 -29.41
C GLU A 286 35.36 -11.04 -29.12
N GLU A 287 34.24 -11.47 -29.71
CA GLU A 287 32.92 -10.91 -29.41
C GLU A 287 32.50 -11.20 -27.96
N ILE A 288 32.65 -12.46 -27.51
CA ILE A 288 32.34 -12.86 -26.13
C ILE A 288 33.19 -12.07 -25.12
N VAL A 289 34.48 -11.88 -25.39
CA VAL A 289 35.36 -11.09 -24.52
C VAL A 289 34.89 -9.64 -24.46
N LYS A 290 34.53 -9.04 -25.59
CA LYS A 290 34.01 -7.67 -25.64
C LYS A 290 32.72 -7.52 -24.84
N ASP A 291 31.78 -8.44 -24.99
CA ASP A 291 30.53 -8.43 -24.24
C ASP A 291 30.75 -8.64 -22.75
N ALA A 292 31.67 -9.54 -22.36
CA ALA A 292 32.04 -9.78 -20.98
C ALA A 292 32.65 -8.53 -20.33
N VAL A 293 33.56 -7.84 -21.01
CA VAL A 293 34.14 -6.57 -20.52
C VAL A 293 33.05 -5.54 -20.28
N MET A 294 32.12 -5.39 -21.22
CA MET A 294 31.00 -4.45 -21.08
C MET A 294 30.10 -4.81 -19.91
N ASP A 295 29.70 -6.09 -19.79
CA ASP A 295 28.83 -6.54 -18.71
C ASP A 295 29.49 -6.39 -17.33
N PHE A 296 30.79 -6.68 -17.22
CA PHE A 296 31.58 -6.50 -16.00
C PHE A 296 31.59 -5.04 -15.53
N ILE A 297 31.94 -4.12 -16.42
CA ILE A 297 32.08 -2.68 -16.09
C ILE A 297 30.72 -2.07 -15.79
N LEU A 298 29.71 -2.33 -16.64
CA LEU A 298 28.37 -1.77 -16.45
C LEU A 298 27.70 -2.30 -15.19
N CYS A 299 27.92 -3.57 -14.83
CA CYS A 299 27.47 -4.10 -13.55
C CYS A 299 28.09 -3.33 -12.39
N ASP A 300 29.39 -3.01 -12.44
CA ASP A 300 30.04 -2.26 -11.35
C ASP A 300 29.52 -0.84 -11.18
N ILE A 301 29.36 -0.13 -12.30
CA ILE A 301 28.76 1.21 -12.32
C ILE A 301 27.33 1.16 -11.76
N GLU A 302 26.54 0.18 -12.20
CA GLU A 302 25.14 0.07 -11.82
C GLU A 302 24.98 -0.26 -10.33
N ILE A 303 25.68 -1.27 -9.83
CA ILE A 303 25.63 -1.65 -8.42
C ILE A 303 26.12 -0.51 -7.52
N SER A 304 27.21 0.18 -7.91
CA SER A 304 27.73 1.34 -7.16
C SER A 304 26.72 2.49 -7.14
N HIS A 305 26.07 2.78 -8.26
CA HIS A 305 25.04 3.81 -8.34
C HIS A 305 23.84 3.51 -7.42
N LEU A 306 23.37 2.25 -7.43
CA LEU A 306 22.20 1.84 -6.67
C LEU A 306 22.48 1.82 -5.16
N ILE A 307 23.68 1.39 -4.74
CA ILE A 307 24.07 1.38 -3.32
C ILE A 307 24.39 2.79 -2.81
N THR A 308 25.17 3.59 -3.55
CA THR A 308 25.71 4.86 -3.04
C THR A 308 24.83 6.07 -3.33
N SER A 309 24.17 6.11 -4.49
CA SER A 309 23.41 7.30 -4.93
C SER A 309 21.91 7.17 -4.70
N MET A 310 21.33 5.99 -4.93
CA MET A 310 19.88 5.80 -4.82
C MET A 310 19.42 5.24 -3.47
N ASN A 311 20.33 4.61 -2.70
CA ASN A 311 20.02 3.92 -1.44
C ASN A 311 18.83 2.94 -1.58
N THR A 312 18.67 2.36 -2.77
CA THR A 312 17.54 1.48 -3.14
C THR A 312 17.74 0.05 -2.64
N PHE A 313 19.00 -0.36 -2.49
CA PHE A 313 19.38 -1.57 -1.77
C PHE A 313 20.79 -1.42 -1.17
N THR A 314 21.14 -2.31 -0.25
CA THR A 314 22.34 -2.24 0.56
C THR A 314 23.44 -3.17 0.08
N LYS A 315 24.66 -2.96 0.57
CA LYS A 315 25.78 -3.88 0.28
C LYS A 315 25.49 -5.34 0.71
N PRO A 316 24.93 -5.62 1.90
CA PRO A 316 24.49 -6.97 2.27
C PRO A 316 23.57 -7.63 1.23
N ASP A 317 22.62 -6.89 0.66
CA ASP A 317 21.70 -7.46 -0.32
C ASP A 317 22.42 -7.92 -1.61
N TYR A 318 23.45 -7.19 -2.02
CA TYR A 318 24.30 -7.60 -3.15
C TYR A 318 25.18 -8.80 -2.82
N GLU A 319 25.65 -8.93 -1.56
CA GLU A 319 26.35 -10.14 -1.11
C GLU A 319 25.43 -11.37 -1.15
N ASP A 320 24.17 -11.25 -0.72
CA ASP A 320 23.18 -12.33 -0.79
C ASP A 320 22.91 -12.77 -2.25
N PHE A 321 22.87 -11.81 -3.17
CA PHE A 321 22.76 -12.12 -4.60
C PHE A 321 24.00 -12.86 -5.14
N LYS A 322 25.21 -12.46 -4.72
CA LYS A 322 26.44 -13.17 -5.08
C LYS A 322 26.43 -14.62 -4.59
N GLU A 323 25.97 -14.88 -3.36
CA GLU A 323 25.82 -16.24 -2.85
C GLU A 323 24.82 -17.06 -3.67
N SER A 324 23.70 -16.44 -4.08
CA SER A 324 22.72 -17.07 -4.97
C SER A 324 23.32 -17.43 -6.34
N CYS A 325 24.15 -16.55 -6.91
CA CYS A 325 24.90 -16.83 -8.14
C CYS A 325 25.86 -18.02 -7.95
N ILE A 326 26.61 -18.06 -6.86
CA ILE A 326 27.52 -19.18 -6.54
C ILE A 326 26.75 -20.50 -6.45
N ASP A 327 25.58 -20.51 -5.82
CA ASP A 327 24.77 -21.72 -5.67
C ASP A 327 24.17 -22.20 -6.99
N ILE A 328 23.75 -21.30 -7.87
CA ILE A 328 23.36 -21.66 -9.23
C ILE A 328 24.55 -22.21 -10.02
N TRP A 329 25.71 -21.55 -9.98
CA TRP A 329 26.92 -22.05 -10.64
C TRP A 329 27.30 -23.44 -10.15
N LYS A 330 27.23 -23.73 -8.84
CA LYS A 330 27.48 -25.08 -8.30
C LYS A 330 26.52 -26.11 -8.91
N LYS A 331 25.24 -25.77 -9.12
CA LYS A 331 24.25 -26.66 -9.76
C LYS A 331 24.61 -26.93 -11.22
N VAL A 332 24.94 -25.89 -11.99
CA VAL A 332 25.33 -26.01 -13.40
C VAL A 332 26.64 -26.80 -13.55
N LYS A 333 27.64 -26.53 -12.70
CA LYS A 333 28.88 -27.29 -12.66
C LYS A 333 28.64 -28.78 -12.39
N ARG A 334 27.81 -29.13 -11.40
CA ARG A 334 27.49 -30.54 -11.09
C ARG A 334 26.77 -31.24 -12.25
N LYS A 335 25.93 -30.51 -12.98
CA LYS A 335 25.21 -31.01 -14.16
C LYS A 335 26.18 -31.42 -15.28
N HIS A 336 27.18 -30.58 -15.57
CA HIS A 336 28.10 -30.80 -16.69
C HIS A 336 29.40 -31.52 -16.33
N ALA A 337 29.84 -31.44 -15.07
CA ALA A 337 31.08 -32.01 -14.56
C ALA A 337 30.82 -32.87 -13.30
N PRO A 338 30.14 -34.02 -13.41
CA PRO A 338 29.80 -34.86 -12.26
C PRO A 338 30.98 -35.64 -11.67
N LYS A 339 32.03 -35.92 -12.47
CA LYS A 339 33.25 -36.63 -12.05
C LYS A 339 34.39 -35.67 -11.68
N ASP A 340 35.40 -36.18 -10.99
CA ASP A 340 36.64 -35.43 -10.72
C ASP A 340 37.37 -35.03 -12.00
N LYS A 341 38.09 -33.90 -11.97
CA LYS A 341 38.81 -33.35 -13.12
C LYS A 341 39.84 -34.31 -13.73
N SER A 342 40.42 -35.21 -12.93
CA SER A 342 41.37 -36.23 -13.38
C SER A 342 40.79 -37.24 -14.36
N HIS A 343 39.46 -37.31 -14.47
CA HIS A 343 38.76 -38.20 -15.39
C HIS A 343 38.45 -37.58 -16.76
N TYR A 344 38.84 -36.33 -17.01
CA TYR A 344 38.59 -35.66 -18.27
C TYR A 344 39.90 -35.32 -18.99
N SER A 345 39.96 -35.60 -20.29
CA SER A 345 41.02 -35.07 -21.16
C SER A 345 40.94 -33.54 -21.24
N ASP A 346 42.00 -32.89 -21.74
CA ASP A 346 41.99 -31.43 -21.93
C ASP A 346 40.87 -30.98 -22.88
N GLU A 347 40.60 -31.75 -23.93
CA GLU A 347 39.48 -31.50 -24.87
C GLU A 347 38.11 -31.64 -24.20
N GLU A 348 37.93 -32.66 -23.35
CA GLU A 348 36.69 -32.83 -22.58
C GLU A 348 36.50 -31.71 -21.56
N GLN A 349 37.57 -31.28 -20.89
CA GLN A 349 37.54 -30.14 -19.97
C GLN A 349 37.16 -28.85 -20.69
N ASN A 350 37.67 -28.63 -21.91
CA ASN A 350 37.28 -27.49 -22.73
C ASN A 350 35.78 -27.53 -23.09
N ASN A 351 35.28 -28.67 -23.57
CA ASN A 351 33.87 -28.84 -23.90
C ASN A 351 32.93 -28.64 -22.70
N ILE A 352 33.37 -29.05 -21.50
CA ILE A 352 32.64 -28.79 -20.25
C ILE A 352 32.67 -27.29 -19.91
N ALA A 353 33.82 -26.63 -20.07
CA ALA A 353 33.94 -25.19 -19.85
C ALA A 353 32.98 -24.40 -20.75
N ILE A 354 32.87 -24.80 -22.02
CA ILE A 354 31.92 -24.24 -22.98
C ILE A 354 30.49 -24.32 -22.45
N LYS A 355 30.05 -25.52 -22.06
CA LYS A 355 28.69 -25.78 -21.57
C LYS A 355 28.36 -25.01 -20.30
N ILE A 356 29.28 -24.94 -19.35
CA ILE A 356 29.07 -24.21 -18.10
C ILE A 356 28.95 -22.71 -18.38
N PHE A 357 29.86 -22.15 -19.20
CA PHE A 357 29.84 -20.73 -19.53
C PHE A 357 28.54 -20.35 -20.27
N ASP A 358 28.17 -21.10 -21.31
CA ASP A 358 26.99 -20.78 -22.13
C ASP A 358 25.70 -20.93 -21.33
N GLU A 359 25.55 -21.98 -20.52
CA GLU A 359 24.35 -22.14 -19.70
C GLU A 359 24.21 -20.99 -18.69
N ILE A 360 25.30 -20.54 -18.06
CA ILE A 360 25.28 -19.42 -17.10
C ILE A 360 24.98 -18.10 -17.80
N MET A 361 25.66 -17.79 -18.92
CA MET A 361 25.55 -16.49 -19.58
C MET A 361 24.29 -16.35 -20.43
N LEU A 362 23.78 -17.45 -21.00
CA LEU A 362 22.67 -17.43 -21.96
C LEU A 362 21.36 -17.95 -21.36
N ASP A 363 21.40 -19.06 -20.61
CA ASP A 363 20.16 -19.78 -20.26
C ASP A 363 19.67 -19.55 -18.83
N VAL A 364 20.58 -19.30 -17.88
CA VAL A 364 20.22 -19.12 -16.47
C VAL A 364 19.37 -17.87 -16.27
N LYS A 365 18.26 -18.08 -15.56
CA LYS A 365 17.39 -17.03 -15.02
C LYS A 365 17.48 -17.07 -13.51
N LEU A 366 18.09 -16.03 -12.94
CA LEU A 366 18.20 -15.87 -11.50
C LEU A 366 17.66 -14.50 -11.11
N ASP A 367 16.69 -14.46 -10.21
CA ASP A 367 16.11 -13.20 -9.78
C ASP A 367 16.99 -12.52 -8.72
N PHE A 368 17.19 -11.21 -8.83
CA PHE A 368 17.79 -10.41 -7.77
C PHE A 368 16.79 -10.27 -6.61
N MET A 369 17.22 -10.56 -5.38
CA MET A 369 16.39 -10.54 -4.16
C MET A 369 15.07 -11.35 -4.29
N ASN A 370 15.02 -12.41 -5.12
CA ASN A 370 13.80 -13.16 -5.41
C ASN A 370 12.61 -12.28 -5.90
N THR A 371 12.89 -11.09 -6.43
CA THR A 371 11.87 -10.08 -6.71
C THR A 371 12.06 -9.32 -8.02
N PHE A 372 13.28 -9.24 -8.55
CA PHE A 372 13.62 -8.56 -9.80
C PHE A 372 14.19 -9.56 -10.81
N ASP A 373 13.50 -9.71 -11.94
CA ASP A 373 13.94 -10.56 -13.05
C ASP A 373 14.89 -9.81 -13.99
N PHE A 374 15.70 -10.58 -14.73
CA PHE A 374 16.55 -10.05 -15.78
C PHE A 374 15.95 -10.34 -17.16
N ASN A 375 16.02 -9.34 -18.04
CA ASN A 375 15.70 -9.43 -19.45
C ASN A 375 16.91 -8.99 -20.29
N ASN A 376 16.83 -9.08 -21.61
CA ASN A 376 17.95 -8.80 -22.51
C ASN A 376 18.57 -7.39 -22.33
N SER A 377 17.82 -6.40 -21.84
CA SER A 377 18.34 -5.04 -21.67
C SER A 377 19.11 -4.82 -20.37
N ASN A 378 18.91 -5.67 -19.35
CA ASN A 378 19.51 -5.50 -18.02
C ASN A 378 20.27 -6.75 -17.50
N LYS A 379 20.36 -7.81 -18.32
CA LYS A 379 21.08 -9.05 -18.01
C LYS A 379 22.57 -8.84 -17.70
N TYR A 380 23.14 -7.72 -18.14
CA TYR A 380 24.52 -7.33 -17.85
C TYR A 380 24.83 -7.30 -16.35
N VAL A 381 23.84 -7.06 -15.49
CA VAL A 381 24.02 -7.12 -14.03
C VAL A 381 24.23 -8.55 -13.54
N GLN A 382 23.41 -9.50 -14.00
CA GLN A 382 23.57 -10.93 -13.69
C GLN A 382 24.92 -11.43 -14.22
N ASN A 383 25.17 -11.23 -15.52
CA ASN A 383 26.39 -11.68 -16.18
C ASN A 383 27.63 -11.05 -15.55
N GLY A 384 27.62 -9.72 -15.35
CA GLY A 384 28.71 -9.01 -14.68
C GLY A 384 28.97 -9.49 -13.27
N THR A 385 27.94 -9.91 -12.52
CA THR A 385 28.11 -10.51 -11.19
C THR A 385 28.84 -11.85 -11.27
N PHE A 386 28.48 -12.72 -12.22
CA PHE A 386 29.20 -13.97 -12.46
C PHE A 386 30.65 -13.72 -12.88
N LEU A 387 30.90 -12.74 -13.75
CA LEU A 387 32.25 -12.36 -14.17
C LEU A 387 33.08 -11.85 -12.99
N LYS A 388 32.52 -11.00 -12.13
CA LYS A 388 33.15 -10.57 -10.86
C LYS A 388 33.51 -11.75 -9.97
N LEU A 389 32.62 -12.71 -9.80
CA LEU A 389 32.89 -13.92 -9.02
C LEU A 389 34.01 -14.78 -9.63
N SER A 390 34.11 -14.84 -10.96
CA SER A 390 35.22 -15.52 -11.65
C SER A 390 36.54 -14.74 -11.57
N ASN A 391 36.46 -13.40 -11.44
CA ASN A 391 37.62 -12.55 -11.23
C ASN A 391 38.15 -12.58 -9.79
N GLU A 392 37.27 -12.81 -8.79
CA GLU A 392 37.62 -13.07 -7.38
C GLU A 392 38.00 -14.54 -7.10
N PRO A 393 38.43 -15.27 -8.14
CA PRO A 393 38.27 -16.72 -8.34
C PRO A 393 37.43 -17.48 -7.28
N LYS A 394 36.16 -17.09 -7.10
CA LYS A 394 35.17 -17.83 -6.29
C LYS A 394 34.45 -18.90 -7.12
N ILE A 395 34.38 -18.68 -8.43
CA ILE A 395 33.88 -19.62 -9.42
C ILE A 395 34.86 -19.71 -10.60
N GLY A 396 34.65 -20.69 -11.47
CA GLY A 396 35.34 -20.72 -12.75
C GLY A 396 34.70 -21.66 -13.76
N TRP A 397 35.08 -21.50 -15.02
CA TRP A 397 34.42 -22.16 -16.15
C TRP A 397 35.00 -23.55 -16.42
N ASN A 398 36.33 -23.67 -16.43
CA ASN A 398 37.03 -24.93 -16.68
C ASN A 398 37.08 -25.83 -15.42
N PRO A 399 36.88 -27.16 -15.49
CA PRO A 399 36.98 -28.05 -14.33
C PRO A 399 38.25 -27.91 -13.48
N SER A 400 39.37 -27.51 -14.11
CA SER A 400 40.66 -27.28 -13.48
C SER A 400 40.91 -25.84 -13.02
N TRP A 401 39.90 -24.97 -13.04
CA TRP A 401 40.03 -23.52 -12.78
C TRP A 401 40.73 -23.18 -11.45
N ILE A 402 40.48 -23.94 -10.38
CA ILE A 402 41.14 -23.74 -9.08
C ILE A 402 42.66 -23.84 -9.23
N LYS A 403 43.17 -24.87 -9.93
CA LYS A 403 44.63 -25.02 -10.10
C LYS A 403 45.23 -23.89 -10.96
N LYS A 404 44.44 -23.34 -11.88
CA LYS A 404 44.89 -22.35 -12.85
C LYS A 404 44.85 -20.91 -12.31
N TYR A 405 43.88 -20.58 -11.46
CA TYR A 405 43.55 -19.19 -11.14
C TYR A 405 43.40 -18.86 -9.64
N THR A 406 43.43 -19.84 -8.73
CA THR A 406 43.60 -19.56 -7.29
C THR A 406 45.06 -19.77 -6.90
N ILE A 407 45.68 -18.75 -6.32
CA ILE A 407 47.04 -18.78 -5.75
C ILE A 407 47.06 -19.59 -4.45
#